data_AF-A0A7C7DD35-F1
#
_entry.id   AF-A0A7C7DD35-F1
#
_cell.length_a   1.000
_cell.length_b   1.000
_cell.length_c   1.000
_cell.angle_alpha   90.00
_cell.angle_beta   90.00
_cell.angle_gamma   90.00
#
_symmetry.space_group_name_H-M   'P 1'
#
loop_
_entity.id
_entity.type
_entity.pdbx_description
1 polymer ?
#
loop_
_entity_poly.entity_id
_entity_poly.type
_entity_poly.pdbx_seq_one_letter_code
_entity_poly.pdbx_strand_id
1 'polypeptide(L)'
;MHHCGICQILERWFKRLARSAWNGVEARFETGRELIRCGRAGLIRLEPKSYKGPEVTLADGTVVKVGTPVAEMHLDSRKVVEAYGGEQQSIKGVLTLVRDLKESLDWIRAWLLEDPVGRNVRFIFAVTLLEKELRRLGFEIVHLPAWPWLSVGIYMRWLSYLYRPAGSPPPPGSSLVPKQAWMSRERFLSMSSSGNTWKLGLR
;
A
#
# COMPACT_ATOMS: atom_id res chain seq x y z
N MET A 1 -4.83 -34.78 5.35
CA MET A 1 -5.09 -33.82 6.45
C MET A 1 -6.48 -33.23 6.25
N HIS A 2 -7.48 -33.81 6.90
CA HIS A 2 -8.88 -33.35 6.83
C HIS A 2 -9.00 -31.96 7.45
N HIS A 3 -9.30 -30.94 6.63
CA HIS A 3 -9.66 -29.61 7.15
C HIS A 3 -11.08 -29.69 7.70
N CYS A 4 -11.22 -29.55 9.02
CA CYS A 4 -12.50 -29.58 9.71
C CYS A 4 -13.37 -28.38 9.29
N GLY A 5 -14.56 -28.62 8.72
CA GLY A 5 -15.47 -27.57 8.26
C GLY A 5 -15.91 -26.61 9.37
N ILE A 6 -15.93 -27.07 10.62
CA ILE A 6 -16.25 -26.24 11.80
C ILE A 6 -15.13 -25.22 12.08
N CYS A 7 -13.85 -25.61 11.93
CA CYS A 7 -12.73 -24.67 12.07
C CYS A 7 -12.77 -23.57 11.01
N GLN A 8 -13.16 -23.90 9.76
CA GLN A 8 -13.30 -22.89 8.70
C GLN A 8 -14.47 -21.94 8.95
N ILE A 9 -15.57 -22.43 9.52
CA ILE A 9 -16.72 -21.59 9.89
C ILE A 9 -16.33 -20.64 11.03
N LEU A 10 -15.70 -21.15 12.08
CA LEU A 10 -15.23 -20.34 13.22
C LEU A 10 -14.18 -19.30 12.78
N GLU A 11 -13.26 -19.66 11.88
CA GLU A 11 -12.29 -18.73 11.29
C GLU A 11 -12.98 -17.63 10.49
N ARG A 12 -14.00 -17.96 9.68
CA ARG A 12 -14.79 -16.98 8.91
C ARG A 12 -15.51 -16.00 9.85
N TRP A 13 -16.12 -16.49 10.93
CA TRP A 13 -16.78 -15.64 11.93
C TRP A 13 -15.80 -14.74 12.67
N PHE A 14 -14.67 -15.29 13.14
CA PHE A 14 -13.61 -14.52 13.77
C PHE A 14 -13.07 -13.43 12.83
N LYS A 15 -12.75 -13.76 11.58
CA LYS A 15 -12.27 -12.78 10.58
C LYS A 15 -13.32 -11.71 10.30
N ARG A 16 -14.61 -12.04 10.25
CA ARG A 16 -15.68 -11.04 10.08
C ARG A 16 -15.75 -10.07 11.27
N LEU A 17 -15.72 -10.58 12.50
CA LEU A 17 -15.75 -9.75 13.70
C LEU A 17 -14.48 -8.88 13.82
N ALA A 18 -13.31 -9.47 13.58
CA ALA A 18 -12.03 -8.76 13.60
C ALA A 18 -11.96 -7.65 12.54
N ARG A 19 -12.44 -7.91 11.30
CA ARG A 19 -12.54 -6.87 10.26
C ARG A 19 -13.50 -5.74 10.63
N SER A 20 -14.63 -6.06 11.25
CA SER A 20 -15.59 -5.04 11.71
C SER A 20 -14.99 -4.15 12.80
N ALA A 21 -14.37 -4.76 13.82
CA ALA A 21 -13.68 -4.02 14.87
C ALA A 21 -12.53 -3.18 14.31
N TRP A 22 -11.78 -3.73 13.36
CA TRP A 22 -10.69 -3.05 12.68
C TRP A 22 -11.17 -1.83 11.86
N ASN A 23 -12.27 -1.94 11.13
CA ASN A 23 -12.85 -0.82 10.39
C ASN A 23 -13.20 0.37 11.29
N GLY A 24 -13.60 0.10 12.55
CA GLY A 24 -13.83 1.15 13.55
C GLY A 24 -12.55 1.83 14.04
N VAL A 25 -11.44 1.07 14.14
CA VAL A 25 -10.11 1.61 14.47
C VAL A 25 -9.56 2.44 13.32
N GLU A 26 -9.65 1.95 12.08
CA GLU A 26 -9.30 2.73 10.87
C GLU A 26 -10.06 4.05 10.83
N ALA A 27 -11.39 4.03 10.99
CA ALA A 27 -12.21 5.24 10.98
C ALA A 27 -11.74 6.29 12.02
N ARG A 28 -11.24 5.82 13.17
CA ARG A 28 -10.72 6.68 14.25
C ARG A 28 -9.31 7.20 13.97
N PHE A 29 -8.45 6.44 13.27
CA PHE A 29 -7.13 6.89 12.81
C PHE A 29 -7.19 7.82 11.59
N GLU A 30 -8.21 7.66 10.76
CA GLU A 30 -8.51 8.52 9.60
C GLU A 30 -9.15 9.84 10.03
N THR A 31 -9.72 9.91 11.24
CA THR A 31 -10.30 11.14 11.79
C THR A 31 -9.22 12.22 11.92
N GLY A 32 -9.35 13.30 11.14
CA GLY A 32 -8.40 14.41 11.12
C GLY A 32 -7.24 14.26 10.12
N ARG A 33 -7.22 13.20 9.31
CA ARG A 33 -6.31 13.09 8.16
C ARG A 33 -7.03 13.45 6.87
N GLU A 34 -6.40 14.29 6.06
CA GLU A 34 -6.88 14.61 4.72
C GLU A 34 -6.48 13.49 3.75
N LEU A 35 -7.28 12.43 3.71
CA LEU A 35 -7.08 11.30 2.80
C LEU A 35 -7.84 11.51 1.49
N ILE A 36 -7.07 11.67 0.42
CA ILE A 36 -7.60 11.85 -0.93
C ILE A 36 -7.73 10.48 -1.59
N ARG A 37 -8.92 10.15 -2.09
CA ARG A 37 -9.14 8.93 -2.87
C ARG A 37 -8.64 9.13 -4.30
N CYS A 38 -7.70 8.30 -4.74
CA CYS A 38 -7.08 8.44 -6.05
C CYS A 38 -7.82 7.60 -7.10
N GLY A 39 -8.47 8.27 -8.06
CA GLY A 39 -9.23 7.62 -9.12
C GLY A 39 -10.58 7.05 -8.64
N ARG A 40 -11.36 6.49 -9.56
CA ARG A 40 -12.72 6.00 -9.25
C ARG A 40 -12.70 4.72 -8.43
N ALA A 41 -11.73 3.86 -8.66
CA ALA A 41 -11.58 2.61 -7.91
C ALA A 41 -11.20 2.84 -6.44
N GLY A 42 -10.50 3.94 -6.14
CA GLY A 42 -10.06 4.29 -4.79
C GLY A 42 -9.10 3.27 -4.17
N LEU A 43 -8.32 2.55 -4.99
CA LEU A 43 -7.36 1.55 -4.51
C LEU A 43 -6.21 2.21 -3.73
N ILE A 44 -5.78 3.39 -4.15
CA ILE A 44 -4.81 4.21 -3.42
C ILE A 44 -5.52 5.35 -2.71
N ARG A 45 -5.10 5.61 -1.47
CA ARG A 45 -5.40 6.83 -0.74
C ARG A 45 -4.11 7.62 -0.54
N LEU A 46 -4.17 8.92 -0.76
CA LEU A 46 -3.02 9.81 -0.64
C LEU A 46 -3.21 10.76 0.54
N GLU A 47 -2.17 10.92 1.35
CA GLU A 47 -2.14 11.84 2.49
C GLU A 47 -1.07 12.91 2.26
N PRO A 48 -1.42 14.08 1.72
CA PRO A 48 -0.50 15.22 1.65
C PRO A 48 -0.18 15.71 3.05
N LYS A 49 1.11 15.88 3.37
CA LYS A 49 1.55 16.37 4.68
C LYS A 49 2.98 16.90 4.66
N SER A 50 3.35 17.60 5.73
CA SER A 50 4.76 17.88 6.02
C SER A 50 5.43 16.66 6.65
N TYR A 51 6.59 16.27 6.14
CA TYR A 51 7.37 15.16 6.67
C TYR A 51 7.82 15.44 8.11
N LYS A 52 7.66 14.45 9.01
CA LYS A 52 8.01 14.56 10.45
C LYS A 52 8.97 13.46 10.92
N GLY A 53 9.47 12.63 10.01
CA GLY A 53 10.37 11.53 10.35
C GLY A 53 11.85 11.93 10.36
N PRO A 54 12.76 10.96 10.66
CA PRO A 54 14.21 11.16 10.54
C PRO A 54 14.62 11.55 9.13
N GLU A 55 15.75 12.23 8.97
CA GLU A 55 16.25 12.55 7.62
C GLU A 55 16.45 11.28 6.79
N VAL A 56 16.03 11.34 5.53
CA VAL A 56 16.16 10.24 4.57
C VAL A 56 17.02 10.71 3.42
N THR A 57 18.15 10.03 3.19
CA THR A 57 19.00 10.26 2.02
C THR A 57 18.64 9.26 0.93
N LEU A 58 18.25 9.77 -0.23
CA LEU A 58 17.99 8.99 -1.43
C LEU A 58 19.30 8.69 -2.17
N ALA A 59 19.26 7.74 -3.10
CA ALA A 59 20.41 7.20 -3.81
C ALA A 59 21.12 8.25 -4.69
N ASP A 60 20.41 9.30 -5.10
CA ASP A 60 20.95 10.44 -5.82
C ASP A 60 21.57 11.52 -4.91
N GLY A 61 21.61 11.29 -3.59
CA GLY A 61 22.11 12.22 -2.59
C GLY A 61 21.06 13.22 -2.09
N THR A 62 19.83 13.18 -2.62
CA THR A 62 18.74 14.05 -2.17
C THR A 62 18.38 13.74 -0.73
N VAL A 63 18.32 14.76 0.12
CA VAL A 63 17.96 14.63 1.54
C VAL A 63 16.53 15.12 1.77
N VAL A 64 15.67 14.22 2.24
CA VAL A 64 14.32 14.55 2.72
C VAL A 64 14.41 14.95 4.20
N LYS A 65 14.12 16.22 4.49
CA LYS A 65 14.20 16.80 5.83
C LYS A 65 12.82 16.99 6.46
N VAL A 66 12.79 17.14 7.78
CA VAL A 66 11.58 17.55 8.50
C VAL A 66 11.00 18.83 7.86
N GLY A 67 9.67 18.87 7.72
CA GLY A 67 8.96 19.97 7.07
C GLY A 67 8.82 19.84 5.55
N THR A 68 9.57 18.93 4.91
CA THR A 68 9.45 18.71 3.45
C THR A 68 8.01 18.32 3.09
N PRO A 69 7.38 19.00 2.11
CA PRO A 69 6.06 18.60 1.62
C PRO A 69 6.13 17.24 0.93
N VAL A 70 5.35 16.28 1.43
CA VAL A 70 5.32 14.91 0.95
C VAL A 70 3.89 14.43 0.79
N ALA A 71 3.69 13.41 -0.02
CA ALA A 71 2.43 12.69 -0.11
C ALA A 71 2.65 11.22 0.29
N GLU A 72 2.04 10.79 1.39
CA GLU A 72 2.09 9.39 1.78
C GLU A 72 1.03 8.60 1.01
N MET A 73 1.47 7.54 0.35
CA MET A 73 0.65 6.64 -0.44
C MET A 73 0.27 5.42 0.39
N HIS A 74 -1.04 5.25 0.57
CA HIS A 74 -1.63 4.13 1.30
C HIS A 74 -2.43 3.24 0.34
N LEU A 75 -2.28 1.92 0.51
CA LEU A 75 -3.07 0.95 -0.24
C LEU A 75 -4.33 0.59 0.54
N ASP A 76 -5.50 0.69 -0.10
CA ASP A 76 -6.77 0.29 0.52
C ASP A 76 -6.85 -1.24 0.62
N SER A 77 -6.60 -1.73 1.83
CA SER A 77 -6.59 -3.16 2.15
C SER A 77 -7.94 -3.83 1.82
N ARG A 78 -9.07 -3.12 1.94
CA ARG A 78 -10.40 -3.67 1.65
C ARG A 78 -10.55 -3.96 0.16
N LYS A 79 -10.06 -3.06 -0.70
CA LYS A 79 -10.08 -3.23 -2.17
C LYS A 79 -9.20 -4.40 -2.62
N VAL A 80 -8.02 -4.51 -2.03
CA VAL A 80 -7.13 -5.67 -2.26
C VAL A 80 -7.88 -6.96 -1.91
N VAL A 81 -8.61 -6.97 -0.80
CA VAL A 81 -9.34 -8.15 -0.32
C VAL A 81 -10.54 -8.49 -1.16
N GLU A 82 -11.33 -7.50 -1.57
CA GLU A 82 -12.47 -7.71 -2.48
C GLU A 82 -11.99 -8.40 -3.77
N ALA A 83 -10.82 -8.02 -4.28
CA ALA A 83 -10.25 -8.63 -5.48
C ALA A 83 -9.67 -10.05 -5.26
N TYR A 84 -9.16 -10.37 -4.05
CA TYR A 84 -8.61 -11.70 -3.72
C TYR A 84 -9.57 -12.62 -2.95
N GLY A 85 -10.70 -12.11 -2.49
CA GLY A 85 -11.59 -12.72 -1.48
C GLY A 85 -12.67 -13.64 -2.03
N GLY A 86 -12.79 -13.76 -3.35
CA GLY A 86 -13.64 -14.77 -3.99
C GLY A 86 -13.07 -16.18 -3.81
N GLU A 87 -13.92 -17.20 -3.98
CA GLU A 87 -13.57 -18.63 -3.88
C GLU A 87 -12.51 -19.09 -4.90
N GLN A 88 -12.06 -18.17 -5.76
CA GLN A 88 -10.99 -18.37 -6.71
C GLN A 88 -10.07 -17.16 -6.62
N GLN A 89 -8.77 -17.40 -6.41
CA GLN A 89 -7.68 -16.48 -6.76
C GLN A 89 -7.68 -16.28 -8.27
N SER A 90 -8.74 -15.64 -8.78
CA SER A 90 -9.01 -15.59 -10.20
C SER A 90 -8.08 -14.57 -10.84
N ILE A 91 -7.57 -14.91 -12.01
CA ILE A 91 -6.79 -14.00 -12.86
C ILE A 91 -7.54 -12.67 -13.06
N LYS A 92 -8.87 -12.69 -13.06
CA LYS A 92 -9.76 -11.51 -13.13
C LYS A 92 -9.58 -10.55 -11.95
N GLY A 93 -9.41 -11.06 -10.73
CA GLY A 93 -9.18 -10.25 -9.54
C GLY A 93 -7.83 -9.53 -9.60
N VAL A 94 -6.78 -10.26 -9.98
CA VAL A 94 -5.43 -9.68 -10.17
C VAL A 94 -5.44 -8.61 -11.26
N LEU A 95 -6.08 -8.88 -12.41
CA LEU A 95 -6.17 -7.92 -13.50
C LEU A 95 -6.93 -6.65 -13.10
N THR A 96 -8.01 -6.80 -12.32
CA THR A 96 -8.76 -5.67 -11.76
C THR A 96 -7.86 -4.80 -10.88
N LEU A 97 -7.10 -5.39 -9.95
CA LEU A 97 -6.18 -4.63 -9.11
C LEU A 97 -5.10 -3.89 -9.89
N VAL A 98 -4.55 -4.51 -10.93
CA VAL A 98 -3.53 -3.87 -11.78
C VAL A 98 -4.13 -2.67 -12.51
N ARG A 99 -5.36 -2.81 -13.03
CA ARG A 99 -6.07 -1.72 -13.68
C ARG A 99 -6.39 -0.58 -12.71
N ASP A 100 -6.90 -0.92 -11.53
CA ASP A 100 -7.27 0.04 -10.50
C ASP A 100 -6.03 0.77 -9.96
N LEU A 101 -4.91 0.06 -9.81
CA LEU A 101 -3.61 0.65 -9.47
C LEU A 101 -3.15 1.62 -10.55
N LYS A 102 -3.22 1.23 -11.82
CA LYS A 102 -2.86 2.09 -12.94
C LYS A 102 -3.71 3.37 -12.95
N GLU A 103 -5.02 3.24 -12.81
CA GLU A 103 -5.94 4.37 -12.73
C GLU A 103 -5.57 5.30 -11.56
N SER A 104 -5.33 4.75 -10.38
CA SER A 104 -4.91 5.56 -9.22
C SER A 104 -3.59 6.28 -9.45
N LEU A 105 -2.59 5.63 -10.07
CA LEU A 105 -1.30 6.28 -10.37
C LEU A 105 -1.44 7.39 -11.43
N ASP A 106 -2.27 7.17 -12.46
CA ASP A 106 -2.58 8.20 -13.47
C ASP A 106 -3.30 9.39 -12.84
N TRP A 107 -4.26 9.12 -11.94
CA TRP A 107 -4.93 10.16 -11.17
C TRP A 107 -3.95 10.97 -10.31
N ILE A 108 -3.03 10.32 -9.60
CA ILE A 108 -2.01 11.01 -8.77
C ILE A 108 -1.14 11.91 -9.64
N ARG A 109 -0.78 11.49 -10.86
CA ARG A 109 0.00 12.34 -11.76
C ARG A 109 -0.75 13.61 -12.15
N ALA A 110 -2.04 13.49 -12.51
CA ALA A 110 -2.87 14.66 -12.81
C ALA A 110 -2.95 15.59 -11.59
N TRP A 111 -3.20 15.01 -10.40
CA TRP A 111 -3.24 15.77 -9.15
C TRP A 111 -1.94 16.51 -8.85
N LEU A 112 -0.76 15.90 -9.03
CA LEU A 112 0.55 16.54 -8.86
C LEU A 112 0.84 17.71 -9.84
N LEU A 113 0.10 17.78 -10.95
CA LEU A 113 0.23 18.81 -11.99
C LEU A 113 -0.81 19.92 -11.84
N GLU A 114 -2.02 19.58 -11.45
CA GLU A 114 -3.19 20.46 -11.54
C GLU A 114 -3.59 21.05 -10.18
N ASP A 115 -3.49 20.26 -9.12
CA ASP A 115 -3.98 20.64 -7.80
C ASP A 115 -2.96 21.53 -7.04
N PRO A 116 -3.37 22.63 -6.38
CA PRO A 116 -2.46 23.49 -5.63
C PRO A 116 -1.68 22.77 -4.52
N VAL A 117 -2.32 21.82 -3.81
CA VAL A 117 -1.67 20.98 -2.80
C VAL A 117 -0.71 20.01 -3.49
N GLY A 118 -1.15 19.37 -4.58
CA GLY A 118 -0.34 18.45 -5.36
C GLY A 118 0.92 19.07 -5.95
N ARG A 119 0.84 20.32 -6.43
CA ARG A 119 2.00 21.06 -6.97
C ARG A 119 3.08 21.33 -5.92
N ASN A 120 2.71 21.42 -4.65
CA ASN A 120 3.66 21.68 -3.57
C ASN A 120 4.37 20.41 -3.09
N VAL A 121 3.86 19.22 -3.40
CA VAL A 121 4.46 17.94 -3.00
C VAL A 121 5.82 17.76 -3.67
N ARG A 122 6.86 17.45 -2.89
CA ARG A 122 8.21 17.19 -3.42
C ARG A 122 8.52 15.70 -3.57
N PHE A 123 7.95 14.87 -2.70
CA PHE A 123 8.17 13.42 -2.72
C PHE A 123 6.88 12.66 -2.45
N ILE A 124 6.74 11.51 -3.10
CA ILE A 124 5.74 10.50 -2.78
C ILE A 124 6.46 9.39 -2.03
N PHE A 125 5.88 8.94 -0.92
CA PHE A 125 6.44 7.82 -0.18
C PHE A 125 5.37 6.86 0.34
N ALA A 126 5.75 5.65 0.71
CA ALA A 126 4.87 4.67 1.34
C ALA A 126 5.63 3.88 2.40
N VAL A 127 4.98 3.55 3.51
CA VAL A 127 5.45 2.51 4.44
C VAL A 127 4.83 1.18 4.02
N THR A 128 5.65 0.19 3.68
CA THR A 128 5.13 -1.03 3.05
C THR A 128 5.90 -2.30 3.41
N LEU A 129 5.22 -3.44 3.32
CA LEU A 129 5.82 -4.78 3.23
C LEU A 129 6.00 -5.24 1.77
N LEU A 130 5.45 -4.52 0.80
CA LEU A 130 5.45 -4.80 -0.64
C LEU A 130 6.63 -4.10 -1.34
N GLU A 131 7.83 -4.27 -0.79
CA GLU A 131 9.03 -3.60 -1.30
C GLU A 131 9.38 -4.01 -2.73
N LYS A 132 9.06 -5.25 -3.13
CA LYS A 132 9.38 -5.79 -4.45
C LYS A 132 8.52 -5.11 -5.51
N GLU A 133 7.25 -4.92 -5.21
CA GLU A 133 6.26 -4.27 -6.05
C GLU A 133 6.61 -2.79 -6.23
N LEU A 134 6.88 -2.06 -5.15
CA LEU A 134 7.25 -0.65 -5.25
C LEU A 134 8.62 -0.45 -5.91
N ARG A 135 9.60 -1.35 -5.69
CA ARG A 135 10.87 -1.32 -6.42
C ARG A 135 10.67 -1.50 -7.92
N ARG A 136 9.76 -2.38 -8.35
CA ARG A 136 9.40 -2.55 -9.78
C ARG A 136 8.72 -1.33 -10.37
N LEU A 137 7.99 -0.56 -9.55
CA LEU A 137 7.46 0.75 -9.93
C LEU A 137 8.51 1.86 -9.96
N GLY A 138 9.76 1.55 -9.61
CA GLY A 138 10.88 2.51 -9.65
C GLY A 138 11.04 3.33 -8.37
N PHE A 139 10.35 2.96 -7.29
CA PHE A 139 10.61 3.54 -5.97
C PHE A 139 11.96 3.07 -5.43
N GLU A 140 12.61 3.98 -4.73
CA GLU A 140 13.77 3.68 -3.94
C GLU A 140 13.36 3.11 -2.58
N ILE A 141 13.99 2.03 -2.14
CA ILE A 141 13.65 1.36 -0.89
C ILE A 141 14.66 1.71 0.19
N VAL A 142 14.17 2.43 1.20
CA VAL A 142 14.93 2.83 2.39
C VAL A 142 14.56 1.89 3.54
N HIS A 143 15.59 1.34 4.19
CA HIS A 143 15.40 0.42 5.30
C HIS A 143 15.11 1.19 6.58
N LEU A 144 14.14 0.69 7.33
CA LEU A 144 13.83 1.19 8.66
C LEU A 144 14.54 0.34 9.72
N PRO A 145 14.92 0.92 10.87
CA PRO A 145 15.45 0.14 11.98
C PRO A 145 14.40 -0.85 12.47
N ALA A 146 14.84 -2.04 12.89
CA ALA A 146 13.92 -3.09 13.32
C ALA A 146 13.04 -2.63 14.50
N TRP A 147 13.63 -1.95 15.47
CA TRP A 147 12.88 -1.28 16.54
C TRP A 147 12.68 0.20 16.20
N PRO A 148 11.47 0.78 16.31
CA PRO A 148 10.20 0.20 16.80
C PRO A 148 9.31 -0.44 15.70
N TRP A 149 9.76 -0.46 14.45
CA TRP A 149 8.96 -0.82 13.28
C TRP A 149 8.53 -2.29 13.18
N LEU A 150 9.13 -3.18 13.98
CA LEU A 150 8.73 -4.58 14.09
C LEU A 150 7.27 -4.73 14.53
N SER A 151 6.82 -3.90 15.47
CA SER A 151 5.41 -3.90 15.92
C SER A 151 4.46 -3.54 14.77
N VAL A 152 4.83 -2.54 13.97
CA VAL A 152 4.09 -2.12 12.77
C VAL A 152 4.04 -3.25 11.74
N GLY A 153 5.15 -3.94 11.49
CA GLY A 153 5.15 -5.04 10.53
C GLY A 153 4.42 -6.29 11.00
N ILE A 154 4.47 -6.64 12.30
CA ILE A 154 3.62 -7.68 12.90
C ILE A 154 2.14 -7.33 12.68
N TYR A 155 1.78 -6.09 12.95
CA TYR A 155 0.44 -5.57 12.75
C TYR A 155 0.01 -5.63 11.27
N MET A 156 0.84 -5.16 10.32
CA MET A 156 0.55 -5.23 8.88
C MET A 156 0.40 -6.68 8.39
N ARG A 157 1.17 -7.62 8.96
CA ARG A 157 1.08 -9.05 8.64
C ARG A 157 -0.18 -9.68 9.22
N TRP A 158 -0.58 -9.27 10.42
CA TRP A 158 -1.87 -9.67 11.01
C TRP A 158 -3.05 -9.17 10.19
N LEU A 159 -3.02 -7.90 9.75
CA LEU A 159 -4.01 -7.38 8.80
C LEU A 159 -4.03 -8.20 7.52
N SER A 160 -2.86 -8.41 6.91
CA SER A 160 -2.73 -9.23 5.70
C SER A 160 -3.34 -10.63 5.90
N TYR A 161 -3.20 -11.23 7.09
CA TYR A 161 -3.81 -12.51 7.42
C TYR A 161 -5.35 -12.43 7.56
N LEU A 162 -5.89 -11.42 8.25
CA LEU A 162 -7.34 -11.20 8.38
C LEU A 162 -8.05 -11.02 7.04
N TYR A 163 -7.29 -10.46 6.10
CA TYR A 163 -7.72 -10.07 4.78
C TYR A 163 -7.53 -11.18 3.73
N ARG A 164 -6.75 -12.23 4.02
CA ARG A 164 -6.62 -13.40 3.15
C ARG A 164 -7.85 -14.33 3.24
N PRO A 165 -8.24 -14.97 2.12
CA PRO A 165 -9.18 -16.09 2.15
C PRO A 165 -8.73 -17.15 3.15
N ALA A 166 -9.68 -17.76 3.85
CA ALA A 166 -9.39 -18.85 4.79
C ALA A 166 -8.65 -19.99 4.08
N GLY A 167 -7.59 -20.51 4.70
CA GLY A 167 -6.74 -21.57 4.12
C GLY A 167 -5.67 -21.13 3.11
N SER A 168 -5.52 -19.83 2.82
CA SER A 168 -4.40 -19.36 1.96
C SER A 168 -3.06 -19.48 2.69
N PRO A 169 -1.96 -19.95 2.03
CA PRO A 169 -0.64 -19.98 2.64
C PRO A 169 -0.20 -18.56 3.05
N PRO A 170 0.72 -18.38 4.01
CA PRO A 170 1.24 -17.05 4.34
C PRO A 170 1.96 -16.44 3.12
N PRO A 171 2.01 -15.10 3.00
CA PRO A 171 2.76 -14.47 1.92
C PRO A 171 4.24 -14.88 2.01
N PRO A 172 4.86 -15.36 0.90
CA PRO A 172 6.24 -15.79 0.91
C PRO A 172 7.20 -14.59 1.00
N GLY A 173 8.17 -14.70 1.90
CA GLY A 173 9.38 -13.86 1.88
C GLY A 173 9.20 -12.36 2.07
N SER A 174 8.16 -11.90 2.78
CA SER A 174 8.08 -10.51 3.25
C SER A 174 8.79 -10.35 4.59
N SER A 175 9.66 -9.33 4.67
CA SER A 175 10.29 -8.90 5.92
C SER A 175 9.24 -8.64 7.00
N LEU A 176 9.55 -8.90 8.27
CA LEU A 176 8.71 -8.46 9.40
C LEU A 176 8.88 -6.98 9.72
N VAL A 177 9.90 -6.34 9.16
CA VAL A 177 10.14 -4.91 9.31
C VAL A 177 9.68 -4.22 8.03
N PRO A 178 8.70 -3.30 8.09
CA PRO A 178 8.29 -2.52 6.93
C PRO A 178 9.44 -1.62 6.46
N LYS A 179 9.39 -1.28 5.18
CA LYS A 179 10.35 -0.38 4.55
C LYS A 179 9.65 0.87 4.07
N GLN A 180 10.41 1.95 3.94
CA GLN A 180 9.92 3.12 3.25
C GLN A 180 10.29 3.02 1.77
N ALA A 181 9.31 3.26 0.91
CA ALA A 181 9.52 3.40 -0.52
C ALA A 181 9.39 4.88 -0.88
N TRP A 182 10.39 5.46 -1.51
CA TRP A 182 10.46 6.89 -1.83
C TRP A 182 10.58 7.13 -3.33
N MET A 183 9.97 8.22 -3.81
CA MET A 183 10.12 8.68 -5.18
C MET A 183 9.96 10.21 -5.23
N SER A 184 10.84 10.90 -5.95
CA SER A 184 10.66 12.34 -6.21
C SER A 184 9.45 12.60 -7.10
N ARG A 185 8.87 13.79 -6.98
CA ARG A 185 7.77 14.23 -7.84
C ARG A 185 8.14 14.11 -9.32
N GLU A 186 9.32 14.57 -9.70
CA GLU A 186 9.80 14.58 -11.09
C GLU A 186 9.88 13.15 -11.63
N ARG A 187 10.42 12.23 -10.84
CA ARG A 187 10.52 10.81 -11.21
C ARG A 187 9.13 10.18 -11.34
N PHE A 188 8.23 10.47 -10.41
CA PHE A 188 6.85 9.97 -10.46
C PHE A 188 6.09 10.46 -11.69
N LEU A 189 6.25 11.74 -12.05
CA LEU A 189 5.66 12.33 -13.26
C LEU A 189 6.26 11.74 -14.55
N SER A 190 7.57 11.43 -14.55
CA SER A 190 8.24 10.80 -15.69
C SER A 190 7.91 9.31 -15.89
N MET A 191 7.35 8.66 -14.87
CA MET A 191 6.98 7.24 -14.95
C MET A 191 5.86 7.07 -15.97
N SER A 192 6.08 6.26 -17.02
CA SER A 192 4.99 5.83 -17.90
C SER A 192 4.10 4.82 -17.16
N SER A 193 2.80 5.07 -17.08
CA SER A 193 1.84 4.03 -16.68
C SER A 193 1.57 3.00 -17.79
N SER A 194 2.13 3.22 -18.98
CA SER A 194 1.78 2.54 -20.22
C SER A 194 2.83 1.58 -20.77
N GLY A 195 4.05 1.52 -20.21
CA GLY A 195 5.17 0.83 -20.86
C GLY A 195 5.90 -0.22 -20.01
N ASN A 196 5.76 -1.49 -20.38
CA ASN A 196 6.68 -2.63 -20.18
C ASN A 196 7.24 -3.00 -18.77
N THR A 197 7.05 -2.20 -17.73
CA THR A 197 7.49 -2.52 -16.35
C THR A 197 6.53 -3.47 -15.62
N TRP A 198 5.30 -3.60 -16.10
CA TRP A 198 4.24 -4.46 -15.57
C TRP A 198 4.33 -5.92 -16.02
N LYS A 199 5.55 -6.46 -16.25
CA LYS A 199 5.70 -7.93 -16.27
C LYS A 199 5.47 -8.43 -14.84
N LEU A 200 4.21 -8.49 -14.43
CA LEU A 200 3.79 -9.35 -13.33
C LEU A 200 4.35 -10.72 -13.68
N GLY A 201 5.22 -11.22 -12.81
CA GLY A 201 5.85 -12.53 -12.93
C GLY A 201 4.83 -13.64 -12.75
N LEU A 202 3.79 -13.65 -13.59
CA LEU A 202 2.97 -14.79 -13.91
C LEU A 202 3.81 -15.62 -14.90
N ARG A 203 4.82 -16.30 -14.36
CA ARG A 203 5.30 -17.55 -14.94
C ARG A 203 4.72 -18.67 -14.10
#